data_AF-A0A1I8AAA7-F1
#
_entry.id   AF-A0A1I8AAA7-F1
#
_cell.length_a   1.000
_cell.length_b   1.000
_cell.length_c   1.000
_cell.angle_alpha   90.00
_cell.angle_beta   90.00
_cell.angle_gamma   90.00
#
_symmetry.space_group_name_H-M   'P 1'
#
loop_
_entity.id
_entity.type
_entity.pdbx_description
1 polymer ?
#
loop_
_entity_poly.entity_id
_entity_poly.type
_entity_poly.pdbx_seq_one_letter_code
_entity_poly.pdbx_strand_id
1 'polypeptide(L)'
;MTCKPPETKPFFELMKPKVFESHLTTCPHFAEAVKRIRVAGLQTALLTNNFFKDAARSESTIIEKPEEKFDVVIESCREGIRKPDPEIYELALKKLGRKPEECVFVDDLLKNCVTAEQLGMRTVQVKGGDAKTAVAELQEIVGINLLEQ
;
A
#
# COMPACT_ATOMS: atom_id res chain seq x y z
N MET A 1 28.74 22.67 36.99
CA MET A 1 27.89 21.45 36.95
C MET A 1 27.24 21.40 35.58
N THR A 2 27.78 20.61 34.66
CA THR A 2 27.24 20.47 33.30
C THR A 2 26.14 19.41 33.32
N CYS A 3 24.88 19.84 33.26
CA CYS A 3 23.76 18.93 33.04
C CYS A 3 23.88 18.34 31.63
N LYS A 4 24.16 17.04 31.53
CA LYS A 4 23.96 16.29 30.29
C LYS A 4 22.45 16.26 29.99
N PRO A 5 22.00 16.51 28.75
CA PRO A 5 20.61 16.28 28.38
C PRO A 5 20.29 14.78 28.54
N PRO A 6 19.06 14.41 28.92
CA PRO A 6 18.68 13.02 29.07
C PRO A 6 18.78 12.31 27.72
N GLU A 7 19.44 11.15 27.72
CA GLU A 7 19.53 10.26 26.56
C GLU A 7 18.11 9.80 26.19
N THR A 8 17.53 10.42 25.16
CA THR A 8 16.26 9.97 24.59
C THR A 8 16.51 8.68 23.83
N LYS A 9 15.91 7.58 24.31
CA LYS A 9 15.94 6.31 23.61
C LYS A 9 15.41 6.46 22.17
N PRO A 10 16.03 5.80 21.18
CA PRO A 10 15.49 5.78 19.82
C PRO A 10 14.03 5.34 19.84
N PHE A 11 13.19 5.95 19.01
CA PHE A 11 11.75 5.64 18.88
C PHE A 11 11.48 4.13 18.81
N PHE A 12 12.39 3.36 18.21
CA PHE A 12 12.31 1.90 18.08
C PHE A 12 12.41 1.13 19.41
N GLU A 13 13.11 1.64 20.43
CA GLU A 13 13.22 0.97 21.74
C GLU A 13 11.96 1.11 22.60
N LEU A 14 11.16 2.15 22.38
CA LEU A 14 9.91 2.37 23.10
C LEU A 14 8.80 1.40 22.65
N MET A 15 8.99 0.75 21.51
CA MET A 15 8.09 -0.23 20.93
C MET A 15 8.54 -1.65 21.30
N LYS A 16 8.41 -2.03 22.58
CA LYS A 16 8.59 -3.44 22.99
C LYS A 16 7.61 -4.37 22.23
N PRO A 17 8.01 -5.61 21.92
CA PRO A 17 7.45 -6.44 20.85
C PRO A 17 6.17 -7.19 21.26
N LYS A 18 5.15 -6.47 21.76
CA LYS A 18 3.85 -7.05 22.13
C LYS A 18 2.64 -6.41 21.44
N VAL A 19 2.85 -5.42 20.56
CA VAL A 19 1.77 -4.70 19.85
C VAL A 19 1.82 -4.93 18.32
N PHE A 20 2.86 -5.60 17.81
CA PHE A 20 3.10 -5.77 16.36
C PHE A 20 2.97 -7.22 15.86
N GLU A 21 2.31 -8.11 16.60
CA GLU A 21 1.75 -9.34 16.04
C GLU A 21 0.36 -9.07 15.44
N SER A 22 0.24 -8.02 14.63
CA SER A 22 -0.79 -8.05 13.58
C SER A 22 -0.26 -9.05 12.56
N HIS A 23 -0.80 -10.26 12.53
CA HIS A 23 -0.53 -11.19 11.44
C HIS A 23 -0.90 -10.48 10.13
N LEU A 24 0.11 -9.93 9.44
CA LEU A 24 -0.03 -9.40 8.10
C LEU A 24 -0.27 -10.60 7.19
N THR A 25 -1.52 -11.04 7.14
CA THR A 25 -1.95 -12.12 6.29
C THR A 25 -2.29 -11.56 4.92
N THR A 26 -1.94 -12.32 3.89
CA THR A 26 -2.39 -11.99 2.54
C THR A 26 -3.90 -12.18 2.49
N CYS A 27 -4.64 -11.16 2.07
CA CYS A 27 -6.07 -11.29 1.81
C CYS A 27 -6.28 -12.15 0.55
N PRO A 28 -6.99 -13.30 0.61
CA PRO A 28 -7.16 -14.18 -0.54
C PRO A 28 -7.92 -13.50 -1.69
N HIS A 29 -8.92 -12.67 -1.39
CA HIS A 29 -9.68 -11.94 -2.41
C HIS A 29 -8.80 -10.97 -3.21
N PHE A 30 -7.95 -10.19 -2.54
CA PHE A 30 -7.02 -9.31 -3.24
C PHE A 30 -5.89 -10.06 -3.95
N ALA A 31 -5.41 -11.17 -3.39
CA ALA A 31 -4.40 -11.99 -4.04
C ALA A 31 -4.89 -12.55 -5.38
N GLU A 32 -6.10 -13.11 -5.41
CA GLU A 32 -6.70 -13.60 -6.65
C GLU A 32 -7.04 -12.46 -7.60
N ALA A 33 -7.56 -11.33 -7.11
CA ALA A 33 -7.83 -10.15 -7.93
C ALA A 33 -6.56 -9.65 -8.64
N VAL A 34 -5.44 -9.48 -7.93
CA VAL A 34 -4.15 -9.04 -8.50
C VAL A 34 -3.68 -10.01 -9.59
N LYS A 35 -3.77 -11.32 -9.34
CA LYS A 35 -3.42 -12.34 -10.32
C LYS A 35 -4.27 -12.22 -11.58
N ARG A 36 -5.59 -12.07 -11.46
CA ARG A 36 -6.51 -11.95 -12.60
C ARG A 36 -6.33 -10.66 -13.38
N ILE A 37 -6.11 -9.54 -12.69
CA ILE A 37 -5.78 -8.25 -13.31
C ILE A 37 -4.53 -8.37 -14.19
N ARG A 38 -3.49 -9.04 -13.68
CA ARG A 38 -2.25 -9.29 -14.45
C ARG A 38 -2.47 -10.20 -15.64
N VAL A 39 -3.24 -11.29 -15.48
CA VAL A 39 -3.58 -12.20 -16.59
C VAL A 39 -4.38 -11.47 -17.68
N ALA A 40 -5.21 -10.50 -17.31
CA ALA A 40 -5.93 -9.65 -18.25
C ALA A 40 -5.07 -8.57 -18.92
N GLY A 41 -3.77 -8.50 -18.60
CA GLY A 41 -2.82 -7.55 -19.21
C GLY A 41 -2.84 -6.14 -18.63
N LEU A 42 -3.53 -5.94 -17.50
CA LEU A 42 -3.51 -4.67 -16.77
C LEU A 42 -2.30 -4.61 -15.83
N GLN A 43 -1.71 -3.42 -15.70
CA GLN A 43 -0.58 -3.20 -14.80
C GLN A 43 -1.03 -3.11 -13.34
N THR A 44 -0.22 -3.61 -12.42
CA THR A 44 -0.48 -3.56 -10.98
C THR A 44 0.64 -2.84 -10.24
N ALA A 45 0.27 -2.02 -9.25
CA ALA A 45 1.21 -1.39 -8.33
C ALA A 45 0.85 -1.65 -6.87
N LEU A 46 1.88 -1.82 -6.03
CA LEU A 46 1.77 -1.81 -4.58
C LEU A 46 2.28 -0.48 -4.04
N LEU A 47 1.39 0.33 -3.46
CA LEU A 47 1.72 1.60 -2.80
C LEU A 47 1.40 1.50 -1.32
N THR A 48 2.42 1.38 -0.47
CA THR A 48 2.22 1.09 0.96
C THR A 48 2.97 2.04 1.89
N ASN A 49 2.28 2.40 2.98
CA ASN A 49 2.91 3.06 4.11
C ASN A 49 3.52 1.99 5.02
N ASN A 50 4.85 1.90 5.03
CA ASN A 50 5.58 0.85 5.73
C ASN A 50 6.84 1.41 6.44
N PHE A 51 7.55 0.55 7.16
CA PHE A 51 8.76 0.92 7.91
C PHE A 51 9.85 -0.16 7.78
N PHE A 52 11.10 0.21 8.12
CA PHE A 52 12.20 -0.74 8.19
C PHE A 52 12.13 -1.55 9.48
N LYS A 53 12.37 -2.85 9.39
CA LYS A 53 12.47 -3.78 10.52
C LYS A 53 13.82 -3.67 11.24
N ASP A 54 14.85 -3.20 10.54
CA ASP A 54 16.21 -3.09 11.05
C ASP A 54 16.73 -1.64 10.99
N ALA A 55 17.79 -1.37 11.76
CA ALA A 55 18.43 -0.06 11.81
C ALA A 55 19.29 0.25 10.57
N ALA A 56 19.73 -0.77 9.84
CA ALA A 56 20.51 -0.64 8.60
C ALA A 56 19.63 -0.22 7.40
N ARG A 57 18.31 -0.21 7.57
CA ARG A 57 17.29 0.07 6.55
C ARG A 57 17.36 -0.89 5.36
N SER A 58 17.72 -2.14 5.61
CA SER A 58 17.79 -3.19 4.59
C SER A 58 16.43 -3.88 4.38
N GLU A 59 15.75 -4.25 5.46
CA GLU A 59 14.53 -5.04 5.46
C GLU A 59 13.33 -4.18 5.84
N SER A 60 12.26 -4.24 5.03
CA SER A 60 11.00 -3.55 5.33
C SER A 60 9.94 -4.50 5.89
N THR A 61 8.81 -3.93 6.31
CA THR A 61 7.68 -4.72 6.81
C THR A 61 6.89 -5.44 5.73
N ILE A 62 7.19 -5.25 4.45
CA ILE A 62 6.58 -6.02 3.37
C ILE A 62 7.04 -7.48 3.48
N ILE A 63 6.09 -8.40 3.31
CA ILE A 63 6.31 -9.85 3.26
C ILE A 63 6.68 -10.30 1.84
N GLU A 64 7.12 -11.55 1.69
CA GLU A 64 7.91 -12.06 0.56
C GLU A 64 7.45 -11.61 -0.85
N LYS A 65 8.45 -11.04 -1.54
CA LYS A 65 8.56 -10.78 -2.99
C LYS A 65 7.35 -10.08 -3.64
N PRO A 66 7.03 -8.86 -3.22
CA PRO A 66 5.98 -8.06 -3.87
C PRO A 66 6.25 -7.88 -5.39
N GLU A 67 7.51 -7.85 -5.81
CA GLU A 67 7.93 -7.75 -7.21
C GLU A 67 7.49 -8.93 -8.10
N GLU A 68 7.19 -10.10 -7.53
CA GLU A 68 6.63 -11.21 -8.31
C GLU A 68 5.12 -11.02 -8.60
N LYS A 69 4.46 -10.12 -7.86
CA LYS A 69 3.00 -9.88 -7.91
C LYS A 69 2.62 -8.50 -8.43
N PHE A 70 3.55 -7.55 -8.44
CA PHE A 70 3.29 -6.17 -8.83
C PHE A 70 4.37 -5.68 -9.78
N ASP A 71 3.97 -4.95 -10.82
CA ASP A 71 4.90 -4.37 -11.79
C ASP A 71 5.68 -3.19 -11.18
N VAL A 72 5.04 -2.49 -10.23
CA VAL A 72 5.64 -1.39 -9.49
C VAL A 72 5.42 -1.59 -7.99
N VAL A 73 6.48 -1.44 -7.20
CA VAL A 73 6.41 -1.46 -5.73
C VAL A 73 6.94 -0.13 -5.20
N ILE A 74 6.12 0.56 -4.41
CA ILE A 74 6.44 1.82 -3.75
C ILE A 74 6.31 1.63 -2.24
N GLU A 75 7.43 1.80 -1.55
CA GLU A 75 7.54 1.66 -0.11
C GLU A 75 7.80 3.03 0.52
N SER A 76 6.89 3.53 1.36
CA SER A 76 7.05 4.86 1.95
C SER A 76 8.36 5.02 2.73
N CYS A 77 8.84 3.96 3.38
CA CYS A 77 10.10 4.04 4.14
C CYS A 77 11.32 4.22 3.24
N ARG A 78 11.28 3.71 2.01
CA ARG A 78 12.36 3.86 1.03
C ARG A 78 12.31 5.21 0.34
N GLU A 79 11.12 5.68 0.01
CA GLU A 79 10.94 6.96 -0.70
C GLU A 79 10.98 8.19 0.24
N GLY A 80 10.75 8.01 1.55
CA GLY A 80 10.76 9.10 2.53
C GLY A 80 9.49 9.96 2.55
N ILE A 81 8.55 9.68 1.64
CA ILE A 81 7.22 10.26 1.52
C ILE A 81 6.17 9.17 1.78
N ARG A 82 4.95 9.53 2.20
CA ARG A 82 3.91 8.55 2.57
C ARG A 82 2.52 9.06 2.25
N LYS A 83 1.56 8.16 2.03
CA LYS A 83 0.14 8.51 1.93
C LYS A 83 -0.32 9.20 3.22
N PRO A 84 -1.13 10.28 3.16
CA PRO A 84 -1.83 10.80 1.97
C PRO A 84 -1.11 11.97 1.28
N ASP A 85 0.22 12.05 1.32
CA ASP A 85 0.96 13.07 0.57
C ASP A 85 0.79 12.84 -0.95
N PRO A 86 0.32 13.82 -1.76
CA PRO A 86 0.15 13.67 -3.21
C PRO A 86 1.40 13.19 -3.95
N GLU A 87 2.60 13.56 -3.49
CA GLU A 87 3.86 13.25 -4.19
C GLU A 87 4.07 11.73 -4.37
N ILE A 88 3.59 10.91 -3.42
CA ILE A 88 3.80 9.46 -3.50
C ILE A 88 2.87 8.80 -4.54
N TYR A 89 1.70 9.39 -4.79
CA TYR A 89 0.78 8.93 -5.81
C TYR A 89 1.29 9.32 -7.20
N GLU A 90 1.78 10.55 -7.35
CA GLU A 90 2.43 11.03 -8.58
C GLU A 90 3.64 10.18 -8.93
N LEU A 91 4.45 9.80 -7.93
CA LEU A 91 5.55 8.85 -8.11
C LEU A 91 5.05 7.50 -8.63
N ALA A 92 3.99 6.94 -8.05
CA ALA A 92 3.42 5.68 -8.50
C ALA A 92 2.91 5.76 -9.96
N LEU A 93 2.17 6.81 -10.31
CA LEU A 93 1.69 7.08 -11.66
C LEU A 93 2.85 7.23 -12.67
N LYS A 94 3.90 7.96 -12.28
CA LYS A 94 5.11 8.13 -13.09
C LYS A 94 5.82 6.80 -13.33
N LYS A 95 5.99 5.96 -12.30
CA LYS A 95 6.62 4.63 -12.46
C LYS A 95 5.76 3.68 -13.30
N LEU A 96 4.43 3.78 -13.22
CA LEU A 96 3.51 3.03 -14.07
C LEU A 96 3.47 3.54 -15.52
N GLY A 97 3.81 4.80 -15.75
CA GLY A 97 3.65 5.46 -17.05
C GLY A 97 2.18 5.69 -17.41
N ARG A 98 1.33 5.93 -16.41
CA ARG A 98 -0.13 6.07 -16.58
C ARG A 98 -0.64 7.42 -16.10
N LYS A 99 -1.73 7.87 -16.68
CA LYS A 99 -2.45 9.05 -16.21
C LYS A 99 -3.39 8.69 -15.05
N PRO A 100 -3.70 9.62 -14.13
CA PRO A 100 -4.61 9.36 -13.02
C PRO A 100 -5.95 8.76 -13.46
N GLU A 101 -6.56 9.27 -14.52
CA GLU A 101 -7.86 8.83 -15.02
C GLU A 101 -7.88 7.38 -15.56
N GLU A 102 -6.70 6.82 -15.85
CA GLU A 102 -6.53 5.43 -16.27
C GLU A 102 -6.38 4.45 -15.09
N CYS A 103 -6.30 4.97 -13.86
CA CYS A 103 -5.98 4.20 -12.67
C CYS A 103 -7.16 4.08 -11.70
N VAL A 104 -7.17 2.97 -10.97
CA VAL A 104 -8.07 2.73 -9.83
C VAL A 104 -7.19 2.50 -8.60
N PHE A 105 -7.43 3.27 -7.54
CA PHE A 105 -6.69 3.16 -6.29
C PHE A 105 -7.55 2.52 -5.20
N VAL A 106 -7.01 1.49 -4.54
CA VAL A 106 -7.70 0.74 -3.48
C VAL A 106 -6.96 0.90 -2.16
N ASP A 107 -7.66 1.32 -1.12
CA ASP A 107 -7.09 1.55 0.21
C ASP A 107 -8.16 1.42 1.30
N ASP A 108 -7.78 1.08 2.52
CA ASP A 108 -8.70 0.99 3.65
C ASP A 108 -8.98 2.37 4.29
N LEU A 109 -8.02 3.28 4.20
CA LEU A 109 -8.13 4.60 4.81
C LEU A 109 -8.74 5.62 3.84
N LEU A 110 -9.93 6.12 4.18
CA LEU A 110 -10.67 7.11 3.38
C LEU A 110 -9.80 8.31 2.95
N LYS A 111 -8.97 8.86 3.84
CA LYS A 111 -8.08 9.99 3.52
C LYS A 111 -7.11 9.70 2.36
N ASN A 112 -6.68 8.45 2.22
CA ASN A 112 -5.78 8.04 1.15
C ASN A 112 -6.56 7.97 -0.17
N CYS A 113 -7.79 7.44 -0.15
CA CYS A 113 -8.70 7.45 -1.30
C CYS A 113 -9.02 8.88 -1.75
N VAL A 114 -9.41 9.76 -0.82
CA VAL A 114 -9.75 11.17 -1.13
C VAL A 114 -8.61 11.89 -1.85
N THR A 115 -7.36 11.66 -1.45
CA THR A 115 -6.21 12.25 -2.14
C THR A 115 -6.04 11.69 -3.55
N ALA A 116 -6.21 10.38 -3.73
CA ALA A 116 -6.15 9.78 -5.06
C ALA A 116 -7.27 10.29 -5.98
N GLU A 117 -8.49 10.49 -5.45
CA GLU A 117 -9.60 11.11 -6.19
C GLU A 117 -9.30 12.55 -6.60
N GLN A 118 -8.72 13.34 -5.70
CA GLN A 118 -8.30 14.73 -6.00
C GLN A 118 -7.27 14.81 -7.13
N LEU A 119 -6.46 13.76 -7.30
CA LEU A 119 -5.52 13.63 -8.42
C LEU A 119 -6.16 13.11 -9.70
N GLY A 120 -7.42 12.66 -9.68
CA GLY A 120 -8.16 12.20 -10.84
C GLY A 120 -8.28 10.67 -10.99
N MET A 121 -7.84 9.89 -9.99
CA MET A 121 -8.02 8.44 -9.99
C MET A 121 -9.45 8.05 -9.57
N ARG A 122 -9.96 6.93 -10.10
CA ARG A 122 -11.09 6.24 -9.47
C ARG A 122 -10.62 5.58 -8.18
N THR A 123 -11.48 5.47 -7.16
CA THR A 123 -11.08 4.80 -5.91
C THR A 123 -12.10 3.82 -5.40
N VAL A 124 -11.61 2.83 -4.66
CA VAL A 124 -12.42 1.87 -3.90
C VAL A 124 -11.90 1.84 -2.47
N GLN A 125 -12.77 2.14 -1.51
CA GLN A 125 -12.40 2.06 -0.10
C GLN A 125 -12.72 0.68 0.49
N VAL A 126 -11.74 0.03 1.12
CA VAL A 126 -11.98 -1.19 1.90
C VAL A 126 -12.55 -0.83 3.27
N LYS A 127 -13.87 -0.97 3.44
CA LYS A 127 -14.56 -0.61 4.69
C LYS A 127 -14.60 -1.78 5.65
N GLY A 128 -14.16 -1.58 6.90
CA GLY A 128 -14.25 -2.59 7.96
C GLY A 128 -13.53 -3.91 7.65
N GLY A 129 -12.55 -3.91 6.74
CA GLY A 129 -11.87 -5.12 6.28
C GLY A 129 -12.67 -5.98 5.30
N ASP A 130 -13.81 -5.52 4.79
CA ASP A 130 -14.62 -6.24 3.80
C ASP A 130 -13.97 -6.19 2.41
N ALA A 131 -12.98 -7.07 2.23
CA ALA A 131 -12.26 -7.20 0.97
C ALA A 131 -13.13 -7.75 -0.16
N LYS A 132 -14.13 -8.58 0.14
CA LYS A 132 -14.97 -9.18 -0.91
C LYS A 132 -15.82 -8.12 -1.60
N THR A 133 -16.46 -7.25 -0.82
CA THR A 133 -17.25 -6.14 -1.37
C THR A 133 -16.37 -5.15 -2.13
N ALA A 134 -15.19 -4.81 -1.59
CA ALA A 134 -14.25 -3.94 -2.28
C ALA A 134 -13.76 -4.55 -3.62
N VAL A 135 -13.48 -5.85 -3.67
CA VAL A 135 -13.09 -6.52 -4.93
C VAL A 135 -14.25 -6.59 -5.92
N ALA A 136 -15.49 -6.76 -5.45
CA ALA A 136 -16.67 -6.69 -6.32
C ALA A 136 -16.83 -5.30 -6.94
N GLU A 137 -16.68 -4.23 -6.16
CA GLU A 137 -16.69 -2.85 -6.67
C GLU A 137 -15.56 -2.61 -7.68
N LEU A 138 -14.34 -3.07 -7.35
CA LEU A 138 -13.20 -2.99 -8.27
C LEU A 138 -13.49 -3.70 -9.59
N GLN A 139 -14.08 -4.90 -9.55
CA GLN A 139 -14.46 -5.68 -10.74
C GLN A 139 -15.38 -4.88 -11.67
N GLU A 140 -16.38 -4.18 -11.14
CA GLU A 140 -17.28 -3.35 -11.97
C GLU A 140 -16.53 -2.19 -12.64
N ILE A 141 -15.55 -1.61 -11.94
CA ILE A 141 -14.74 -0.49 -12.45
C ILE A 141 -13.77 -0.95 -13.55
N VAL A 142 -13.16 -2.13 -13.41
CA VAL A 142 -12.18 -2.68 -14.37
C VAL A 142 -12.81 -3.53 -15.48
N GLY A 143 -14.08 -3.96 -15.32
CA GLY A 143 -14.82 -4.72 -16.32
C GLY A 143 -14.34 -6.18 -16.50
N ILE A 144 -13.70 -6.77 -15.49
CA ILE A 144 -13.21 -8.16 -15.51
C ILE A 144 -13.60 -8.90 -14.22
N ASN A 145 -13.85 -10.21 -14.31
CA ASN A 145 -14.23 -11.01 -13.14
C ASN A 145 -13.03 -11.23 -12.19
N LEU A 146 -13.09 -10.66 -10.99
CA LEU A 146 -12.01 -10.70 -10.00
C LEU A 146 -12.24 -11.69 -8.85
N LEU A 147 -13.45 -12.23 -8.70
CA LEU A 147 -13.80 -13.15 -7.63
C LEU A 147 -13.79 -14.60 -8.11
N GLU A 148 -13.40 -15.53 -7.24
CA GLU A 148 -13.71 -16.95 -7.46
C GLU A 148 -15.22 -17.17 -7.40
N GLN A 149 -15.73 -18.03 -8.27
CA GLN A 149 -17.14 -18.43 -8.30
C GLN A 149 -17.44 -19.38 -7.14
#